data_AF-A0A916VM15-F1
#
_entry.id   AF-A0A916VM15-F1
#
_cell.length_a   1.000
_cell.length_b   1.000
_cell.length_c   1.000
_cell.angle_alpha   90.00
_cell.angle_beta   90.00
_cell.angle_gamma   90.00
#
_symmetry.space_group_name_H-M   'P 1'
#
loop_
_entity.id
_entity.type
_entity.pdbx_description
1 polymer ?
#
loop_
_entity_poly.entity_id
_entity_poly.type
_entity_poly.pdbx_seq_one_letter_code
_entity_poly.pdbx_strand_id
1 'polypeptide(L)'
;MNLTILPLRAIVSGSLILLLVIAIESFFFQYRLKFIPKVSVQYATVMNLISTCIGWILFFYVVSIVPNIWEKEVVAYILFGKIDTIFPIFILFIFLSFLFL
;
A
#
# COMPACT_ATOMS: atom_id res chain seq x y z
N MET A 1 8.64 27.13 10.56
CA MET A 1 8.90 25.72 10.19
C MET A 1 7.97 24.87 11.05
N ASN A 2 6.73 24.64 10.61
CA ASN A 2 5.76 23.87 11.41
C ASN A 2 6.10 22.40 11.29
N LEU A 3 6.77 21.91 12.33
CA LEU A 3 6.87 20.51 12.69
C LEU A 3 5.45 19.95 12.87
N THR A 4 5.29 18.64 12.64
CA THR A 4 4.13 17.82 13.02
C THR A 4 2.83 18.02 12.21
N ILE A 5 2.88 17.89 10.89
CA ILE A 5 1.71 17.37 10.18
C ILE A 5 1.94 15.86 10.14
N LEU A 6 1.45 15.15 11.15
CA LEU A 6 1.40 13.68 11.11
C LEU A 6 0.77 13.30 9.76
N PRO A 7 1.27 12.27 9.04
CA PRO A 7 0.65 11.80 7.80
C PRO A 7 -0.64 11.03 8.09
N LEU A 8 -1.52 11.65 8.87
CA LEU A 8 -2.81 11.14 9.30
C LEU A 8 -3.64 10.78 8.07
N ARG A 9 -3.54 11.58 7.00
CA ARG A 9 -4.16 11.28 5.71
C ARG A 9 -3.71 9.91 5.19
N ALA A 10 -2.40 9.67 5.11
CA ALA A 10 -1.84 8.43 4.59
C ALA A 10 -2.22 7.22 5.45
N ILE A 11 -2.20 7.39 6.78
CA ILE A 11 -2.57 6.32 7.72
C ILE A 11 -4.06 5.97 7.58
N VAL A 12 -4.95 6.97 7.56
CA VAL A 12 -6.39 6.76 7.43
C VAL A 12 -6.76 6.17 6.07
N SER A 13 -6.23 6.72 4.98
CA SER A 13 -6.48 6.19 3.64
C SER A 13 -5.92 4.79 3.48
N GLY A 14 -4.71 4.53 4.00
CA GLY A 14 -4.09 3.20 3.97
C GLY A 14 -4.92 2.17 4.74
N SER A 15 -5.42 2.55 5.92
CA SER A 15 -6.25 1.67 6.75
C SER A 15 -7.60 1.34 6.07
N LEU A 16 -8.24 2.34 5.45
CA LEU A 16 -9.49 2.15 4.71
C LEU A 16 -9.30 1.25 3.49
N ILE A 17 -8.23 1.46 2.72
CA ILE A 17 -7.90 0.61 1.56
C ILE A 17 -7.61 -0.82 2.04
N LEU A 18 -6.83 -0.98 3.11
CA LEU A 18 -6.53 -2.30 3.68
C LEU A 18 -7.81 -3.04 4.08
N LEU A 19 -8.74 -2.37 4.77
CA LEU A 19 -10.03 -2.95 5.15
C LEU A 19 -10.85 -3.37 3.93
N LEU A 20 -10.87 -2.54 2.87
CA LEU A 20 -11.58 -2.85 1.63
C LEU A 20 -11.00 -4.10 0.95
N VAL A 21 -9.68 -4.19 0.83
CA VAL A 21 -9.02 -5.34 0.20
C VAL A 21 -9.24 -6.62 1.01
N ILE A 22 -9.13 -6.56 2.35
CA ILE A 22 -9.44 -7.69 3.23
C ILE A 22 -10.87 -8.17 3.03
N ALA A 23 -11.84 -7.26 2.93
CA ALA A 23 -13.24 -7.62 2.71
C ALA A 23 -13.42 -8.35 1.36
N ILE A 24 -12.82 -7.82 0.29
CA ILE A 24 -12.88 -8.41 -1.06
C ILE A 24 -12.21 -9.79 -1.08
N GLU A 25 -11.00 -9.93 -0.55
CA GLU A 25 -10.30 -11.22 -0.53
C GLU A 25 -10.98 -12.24 0.38
N SER A 26 -11.52 -11.82 1.52
CA SER A 26 -12.26 -12.72 2.41
C SER A 26 -13.51 -13.29 1.72
N PHE A 27 -14.20 -12.47 0.91
CA PHE A 27 -15.31 -12.92 0.07
C PHE A 27 -14.84 -13.92 -0.99
N PHE A 28 -13.70 -13.66 -1.64
CA PHE A 28 -13.13 -14.58 -2.63
C PHE A 28 -12.72 -15.93 -2.02
N PHE A 29 -12.09 -15.93 -0.83
CA PHE A 29 -11.75 -17.16 -0.10
C PHE A 29 -12.99 -17.95 0.29
N GLN A 30 -14.06 -17.27 0.71
CA GLN A 30 -15.32 -17.94 0.99
C GLN A 30 -15.93 -18.55 -0.28
N TYR A 31 -15.92 -17.83 -1.39
CA TYR A 31 -16.52 -18.28 -2.66
C TYR A 31 -15.73 -19.43 -3.31
N ARG A 32 -14.39 -19.37 -3.33
CA ARG A 32 -13.54 -20.33 -4.05
C ARG A 32 -13.06 -21.48 -3.17
N LEU A 33 -12.66 -21.20 -1.93
CA LEU A 33 -12.05 -22.19 -1.03
C LEU A 33 -13.06 -22.77 -0.03
N LYS A 34 -14.31 -22.28 -0.01
CA LYS A 34 -15.39 -22.71 0.90
C LYS A 34 -15.00 -22.66 2.38
N PHE A 35 -14.12 -21.73 2.75
CA PHE A 35 -13.75 -21.52 4.14
C PHE A 35 -14.91 -20.94 4.95
N ILE A 36 -14.92 -21.24 6.25
CA ILE A 36 -15.84 -20.65 7.21
C ILE A 36 -15.62 -19.12 7.20
N PRO A 37 -16.66 -18.28 7.23
CA PRO A 37 -16.52 -16.82 7.15
C PRO A 37 -15.46 -16.23 8.09
N LYS A 38 -15.42 -16.74 9.33
CA LYS A 38 -14.43 -16.33 10.34
C LYS A 38 -13.00 -16.64 9.92
N VAL A 39 -12.76 -17.80 9.32
CA VAL A 39 -11.44 -18.25 8.88
C VAL A 39 -11.00 -17.46 7.64
N SER A 40 -11.92 -17.22 6.69
CA SER A 40 -11.64 -16.42 5.49
C SER A 40 -11.17 -15.00 5.84
N VAL A 41 -11.84 -14.34 6.78
CA VAL A 41 -11.47 -12.98 7.22
C VAL A 41 -10.12 -13.00 7.94
N GLN A 42 -9.85 -13.99 8.79
CA GLN A 42 -8.56 -14.12 9.48
C GLN A 42 -7.40 -14.29 8.51
N TYR A 43 -7.54 -15.21 7.53
CA TYR A 43 -6.51 -15.43 6.51
C TYR A 43 -6.31 -14.19 5.63
N ALA A 44 -7.40 -13.57 5.15
CA ALA A 44 -7.31 -12.35 4.35
C ALA A 44 -6.63 -11.22 5.14
N THR A 45 -6.95 -11.07 6.43
CA THR A 45 -6.31 -10.06 7.29
C THR A 45 -4.82 -10.28 7.40
N VAL A 46 -4.38 -11.50 7.73
CA VAL A 46 -2.96 -11.82 7.90
C VAL A 46 -2.19 -11.65 6.59
N MET A 47 -2.71 -12.17 5.48
CA MET A 47 -2.10 -12.04 4.16
C MET A 47 -1.94 -10.57 3.75
N ASN A 48 -3.01 -9.77 3.89
CA ASN A 48 -2.96 -8.35 3.52
C ASN A 48 -2.07 -7.53 4.45
N LEU A 49 -2.03 -7.83 5.75
CA LEU A 49 -1.12 -7.15 6.67
C LEU A 49 0.34 -7.45 6.31
N ILE A 50 0.68 -8.72 6.08
CA ILE A 50 2.03 -9.13 5.71
C ILE A 50 2.42 -8.51 4.37
N SER A 51 1.54 -8.56 3.38
CA SER A 51 1.75 -7.93 2.06
C SER A 51 2.00 -6.43 2.21
N THR A 52 1.22 -5.75 3.05
CA THR A 52 1.41 -4.33 3.34
C THR A 52 2.74 -4.05 4.03
N CYS A 53 3.13 -4.84 5.02
CA CYS A 53 4.44 -4.73 5.67
C CYS A 53 5.60 -4.92 4.69
N ILE A 54 5.52 -5.94 3.82
CA ILE A 54 6.52 -6.19 2.77
C ILE A 54 6.56 -5.02 1.79
N GLY A 55 5.41 -4.50 1.37
CA GLY A 55 5.30 -3.33 0.49
C GLY A 55 5.98 -2.10 1.08
N TRP A 56 5.77 -1.82 2.37
CA TRP A 56 6.48 -0.73 3.06
C TRP A 56 7.99 -0.97 3.14
N ILE A 57 8.44 -2.17 3.48
CA ILE A 57 9.88 -2.50 3.56
C ILE A 57 10.54 -2.34 2.18
N LEU A 58 9.94 -2.88 1.13
CA LEU A 58 10.43 -2.74 -0.25
C LEU A 58 10.45 -1.28 -0.68
N PHE A 59 9.42 -0.52 -0.33
CA PHE A 59 9.36 0.90 -0.63
C PHE A 59 10.51 1.67 0.02
N PHE A 60 10.75 1.49 1.33
CA PHE A 60 11.87 2.13 2.01
C PHE A 60 13.23 1.69 1.44
N TYR A 61 13.36 0.42 1.06
CA TYR A 61 14.56 -0.09 0.42
C TYR A 61 14.83 0.56 -0.94
N VAL A 62 13.81 0.66 -1.79
CA VAL A 62 13.91 1.33 -3.10
C VAL A 62 14.23 2.81 -2.91
N VAL A 63 13.53 3.51 -2.02
CA VAL A 63 13.79 4.93 -1.72
C VAL A 63 15.22 5.15 -1.25
N SER A 64 15.76 4.24 -0.43
CA SER A 64 17.15 4.32 0.05
C SER A 64 18.20 4.14 -1.05
N ILE A 65 17.84 3.52 -2.18
CA ILE A 65 18.74 3.32 -3.34
C ILE A 65 18.63 4.49 -4.33
N VAL A 66 17.49 5.19 -4.34
CA VAL A 66 17.23 6.29 -5.28
C VAL A 66 18.02 7.55 -4.85
N PRO A 67 18.68 8.26 -5.78
CA PRO A 67 19.45 9.47 -5.45
C PRO A 67 18.59 10.58 -4.83
N ASN A 68 19.18 11.25 -3.84
CA ASN A 68 18.67 12.25 -2.86
C ASN A 68 17.72 13.34 -3.40
N ILE A 69 17.65 13.56 -4.72
CA ILE A 69 16.72 14.54 -5.32
C ILE A 69 15.25 14.07 -5.25
N TRP A 70 14.99 12.76 -5.35
CA TRP A 70 13.63 12.21 -5.41
C TRP A 70 13.08 11.79 -4.05
N GLU A 71 13.95 11.57 -3.05
CA GLU A 71 13.55 11.08 -1.73
C GLU A 71 12.53 12.01 -1.05
N LYS A 72 12.79 13.33 -1.10
CA LYS A 72 11.89 14.33 -0.49
C LYS A 72 10.56 14.43 -1.21
N GLU A 73 10.54 14.30 -2.54
CA GLU A 73 9.30 14.36 -3.32
C GLU A 73 8.45 13.11 -3.16
N VAL A 74 9.09 11.93 -3.12
CA VAL A 74 8.42 10.64 -2.90
C VAL A 74 7.80 10.57 -1.50
N VAL A 75 8.52 11.04 -0.49
CA VAL A 75 8.00 11.14 0.89
C VAL A 75 6.89 12.19 0.97
N ALA A 76 7.06 13.36 0.34
CA ALA A 76 6.00 14.37 0.30
C ALA A 76 4.74 13.89 -0.45
N TYR A 77 4.90 13.08 -1.50
CA TYR A 77 3.80 12.50 -2.24
C TYR A 77 2.96 11.56 -1.38
N ILE A 78 3.59 10.65 -0.64
CA ILE A 78 2.85 9.70 0.21
C ILE A 78 2.24 10.39 1.42
N LEU A 79 2.96 11.31 2.06
CA LEU A 79 2.49 11.98 3.27
C LEU A 79 1.44 13.07 2.97
N PHE A 80 1.57 13.79 1.85
CA PHE A 80 0.74 14.96 1.54
C PHE A 80 -0.08 14.84 0.25
N GLY A 81 0.16 13.84 -0.60
CA GLY A 81 -0.57 13.61 -1.86
C GLY A 81 -0.30 14.66 -2.94
N LYS A 82 0.89 15.27 -2.97
CA LYS A 82 1.31 16.21 -4.02
C LYS A 82 1.77 15.44 -5.26
N ILE A 83 0.90 15.36 -6.27
CA ILE A 83 1.19 14.69 -7.54
C ILE A 83 2.00 15.63 -8.42
N ASP A 84 3.30 15.38 -8.55
CA ASP A 84 4.08 15.91 -9.68
C ASP A 84 4.03 14.92 -10.86
N THR A 85 4.10 15.46 -12.08
CA THR A 85 3.75 14.80 -13.37
C THR A 85 4.51 13.51 -13.68
N ILE A 86 5.56 13.20 -12.93
CA ILE A 86 6.45 12.05 -13.08
C ILE A 86 5.94 10.82 -12.31
N PHE A 87 5.14 11.01 -11.26
CA PHE A 87 4.58 9.95 -10.41
C PHE A 87 3.54 9.00 -11.06
N PRO A 88 2.63 9.44 -11.94
CA PRO A 88 1.65 8.52 -12.52
C PRO A 88 2.30 7.42 -13.36
N ILE A 89 3.46 7.69 -13.98
CA ILE A 89 4.25 6.70 -14.74
C ILE A 89 4.89 5.68 -13.80
N PHE A 90 5.34 6.11 -12.61
CA PHE A 90 5.94 5.23 -11.61
C PHE A 90 4.91 4.30 -10.96
N ILE A 91 3.71 4.83 -10.67
CA ILE A 91 2.57 4.03 -10.17
C ILE A 91 2.10 3.04 -11.23
N LEU A 92 2.04 3.46 -12.50
CA LEU A 92 1.73 2.56 -13.62
C LEU A 92 2.74 1.42 -13.73
N PHE A 93 4.03 1.72 -13.53
CA PHE A 93 5.09 0.71 -13.58
C PHE A 93 4.99 -0.31 -12.44
N ILE A 94 4.73 0.15 -11.21
CA ILE A 94 4.50 -0.73 -10.05
C ILE A 94 3.25 -1.59 -10.27
N PHE A 95 2.18 -1.00 -10.80
CA PHE A 95 0.95 -1.71 -11.11
C PHE A 95 1.14 -2.78 -12.19
N LEU A 96 1.90 -2.47 -13.26
CA LEU A 96 2.25 -3.46 -14.29
C LEU A 96 3.11 -4.59 -13.71
N SER A 97 4.09 -4.26 -12.88
CA SER A 97 4.97 -5.25 -12.25
C SER A 97 4.17 -6.26 -11.41
N PHE A 98 3.13 -5.78 -10.70
CA PHE A 98 2.24 -6.62 -9.88
C PHE A 98 1.22 -7.44 -10.70
N LEU A 99 0.90 -7.02 -11.93
CA LEU A 99 -0.02 -7.73 -12.83
C LEU A 99 0.66 -8.89 -13.60
N PHE A 100 1.98 -8.83 -13.75
CA PHE A 100 2.78 -9.82 -14.46
C PHE A 100 3.47 -10.86 -13.56
N LEU A 101 3.33 -10.73 -12.23
CA LEU A 101 3.74 -11.73 -11.24
C LEU A 101 2.52 -12.56 -10.79
#